data_AF-A0A4S3JM25-F1
#
_entry.id   AF-A0A4S3JM25-F1
#
_cell.length_a   1.000
_cell.length_b   1.000
_cell.length_c   1.000
_cell.angle_alpha   90.00
_cell.angle_beta   90.00
_cell.angle_gamma   90.00
#
_symmetry.space_group_name_H-M   'P 1'
#
loop_
_entity.id
_entity.type
_entity.pdbx_description
1 polymer ?
#
loop_
_entity_poly.entity_id
_entity_poly.type
_entity_poly.pdbx_seq_one_letter_code
_entity_poly.pdbx_strand_id
1 'polypeptide(L)'
;MLALKPTQWANVLAVIRKATRTWLDAPVPSNDYKLYIPLTCMIQSLTLRLVLATLFDMEEHALGIHDFPLMQLADAINETWVSSKKPGKVLPFEENQCLQDSLHEIFPDIDLMNPKMNPLNMILPGFETMWRVVFRMFIEIGFTSGQRNPQWKDILTAFARKPTRAQFIAKENDFQISAEYLVKEALRLYPPTRRIHRAFQTDNSIRRRYFAADIEGCHLDKVIWGSDALRFNPARWAKLTIFQEMAYMPFGGKPFECPAKQFFGPMAIGLLVGSVLSELGGSWTLKIGGEEVKR
;
A
#
# COMPACT_ATOMS: atom_id res chain seq x y z
N MET A 1 1.83 0.19 19.06
CA MET A 1 2.70 -0.07 17.88
C MET A 1 2.23 -1.36 17.26
N LEU A 2 1.81 -1.34 15.99
CA LEU A 2 1.27 -2.52 15.32
C LEU A 2 2.40 -3.54 15.09
N ALA A 3 2.26 -4.73 15.67
CA ALA A 3 3.22 -5.80 15.52
C ALA A 3 2.50 -7.15 15.50
N LEU A 4 2.61 -7.86 14.39
CA LEU A 4 2.07 -9.22 14.25
C LEU A 4 3.10 -10.27 14.71
N LYS A 5 2.59 -11.35 15.30
CA LYS A 5 3.32 -12.58 15.60
C LYS A 5 3.63 -13.34 14.30
N PRO A 6 4.66 -14.22 14.27
CA PRO A 6 4.99 -15.02 13.09
C PRO A 6 3.82 -15.86 12.54
N THR A 7 2.98 -16.40 13.42
CA THR A 7 1.78 -17.18 13.03
C THR A 7 0.76 -16.32 12.30
N GLN A 8 0.53 -15.08 12.75
CA GLN A 8 -0.38 -14.14 12.10
C GLN A 8 0.13 -13.78 10.70
N TRP A 9 1.45 -13.61 10.51
CA TRP A 9 2.01 -13.40 9.17
C TRP A 9 1.78 -14.58 8.22
N ALA A 10 1.82 -15.82 8.73
CA ALA A 10 1.53 -17.00 7.93
C ALA A 10 0.03 -17.07 7.53
N ASN A 11 -0.87 -16.69 8.44
CA ASN A 11 -2.31 -16.59 8.14
C ASN A 11 -2.58 -15.54 7.05
N VAL A 12 -2.01 -14.33 7.20
CA VAL A 12 -2.15 -13.25 6.22
C VAL A 12 -1.58 -13.69 4.86
N LEU A 13 -0.43 -14.36 4.83
CA LEU A 13 0.12 -14.94 3.60
C LEU A 13 -0.86 -15.91 2.94
N ALA A 14 -1.50 -16.79 3.70
CA ALA A 14 -2.48 -17.74 3.16
C ALA A 14 -3.69 -17.02 2.54
N VAL A 15 -4.21 -15.99 3.21
CA VAL A 15 -5.29 -15.13 2.70
C VAL A 15 -4.89 -14.48 1.37
N ILE A 16 -3.73 -13.83 1.33
CA ILE A 16 -3.26 -13.10 0.14
C ILE A 16 -2.98 -14.05 -1.01
N ARG A 17 -2.33 -15.19 -0.77
CA ARG A 17 -2.03 -16.17 -1.85
C ARG A 17 -3.29 -16.78 -2.42
N LYS A 18 -4.25 -17.19 -1.57
CA LYS A 18 -5.53 -17.74 -2.02
C LYS A 18 -6.28 -16.71 -2.87
N ALA A 19 -6.43 -15.49 -2.38
CA ALA A 19 -7.12 -14.43 -3.11
C ALA A 19 -6.40 -14.09 -4.43
N THR A 20 -5.07 -14.03 -4.44
CA THR A 20 -4.30 -13.79 -5.67
C THR A 20 -4.59 -14.87 -6.70
N ARG A 21 -4.60 -16.15 -6.31
CA ARG A 21 -4.94 -17.27 -7.22
C ARG A 21 -6.35 -17.16 -7.77
N THR A 22 -7.33 -16.82 -6.93
CA THR A 22 -8.70 -16.58 -7.39
C THR A 22 -8.76 -15.55 -8.53
N TRP A 23 -8.00 -14.46 -8.42
CA TRP A 23 -7.86 -13.46 -9.48
C TRP A 23 -7.18 -14.00 -10.75
N LEU A 24 -6.20 -14.89 -10.61
CA LEU A 24 -5.50 -15.51 -11.73
C LEU A 24 -6.33 -16.60 -12.44
N ASP A 25 -7.18 -17.31 -11.69
CA ASP A 25 -8.02 -18.41 -12.17
C ASP A 25 -9.34 -17.91 -12.80
N ALA A 26 -9.75 -16.68 -12.50
CA ALA A 26 -10.92 -16.01 -13.08
C ALA A 26 -10.53 -14.75 -13.90
N PRO A 27 -9.64 -14.87 -14.91
CA PRO A 27 -9.22 -13.73 -15.72
C PRO A 27 -10.38 -13.21 -16.56
N VAL A 28 -10.39 -11.91 -16.84
CA VAL A 28 -11.38 -11.29 -17.72
C VAL A 28 -11.08 -11.72 -19.16
N PRO A 29 -12.02 -12.41 -19.85
CA PRO A 29 -11.87 -12.74 -21.25
C PRO A 29 -11.92 -11.46 -22.10
N SER A 30 -11.08 -11.40 -23.13
CA SER A 30 -11.19 -10.37 -24.17
C SER A 30 -11.54 -10.98 -25.51
N ASN A 31 -12.04 -10.13 -26.41
CA ASN A 31 -12.30 -10.50 -27.81
C ASN A 31 -11.03 -10.98 -28.56
N ASP A 32 -9.83 -10.71 -28.03
CA ASP A 32 -8.54 -11.09 -28.63
C ASP A 32 -8.00 -12.44 -28.12
N TYR A 33 -8.79 -13.26 -27.42
CA TYR A 33 -8.33 -14.49 -26.73
C TYR A 33 -7.20 -14.26 -25.72
N LYS A 34 -6.99 -13.00 -25.29
CA LYS A 34 -6.03 -12.61 -24.27
C LYS A 34 -6.72 -12.52 -22.92
N LEU A 35 -6.05 -13.00 -21.89
CA LEU A 35 -6.47 -12.92 -20.50
C LEU A 35 -6.07 -11.57 -19.92
N TYR A 36 -7.01 -10.90 -19.24
CA TYR A 36 -6.76 -9.63 -18.55
C TYR A 36 -7.02 -9.76 -17.06
N ILE A 37 -6.18 -9.07 -16.28
CA ILE A 37 -6.36 -8.94 -14.85
C ILE A 37 -6.44 -7.43 -14.56
N PRO A 38 -7.55 -6.93 -14.00
CA PRO A 38 -7.66 -5.52 -13.63
C PRO A 38 -6.77 -5.27 -12.41
N LEU A 39 -5.51 -4.94 -12.68
CA LEU A 39 -4.45 -4.86 -11.67
C LEU A 39 -4.79 -3.94 -10.50
N THR A 40 -5.45 -2.81 -10.78
CA THR A 40 -5.91 -1.88 -9.74
C THR A 40 -6.89 -2.55 -8.79
N CYS A 41 -7.95 -3.17 -9.32
CA CYS A 41 -8.98 -3.86 -8.53
C CYS A 41 -8.39 -5.02 -7.71
N MET A 42 -7.52 -5.83 -8.33
CA MET A 42 -6.84 -6.92 -7.64
C MET A 42 -5.99 -6.39 -6.47
N ILE A 43 -5.13 -5.39 -6.70
CA ILE A 43 -4.26 -4.86 -5.64
C ILE A 43 -5.08 -4.17 -4.53
N GLN A 44 -6.17 -3.48 -4.88
CA GLN A 44 -7.06 -2.89 -3.90
C GLN A 44 -7.74 -3.97 -3.03
N SER A 45 -8.32 -5.00 -3.66
CA SER A 45 -8.93 -6.13 -2.94
C SER A 45 -7.92 -6.81 -2.01
N LEU A 46 -6.73 -7.16 -2.51
CA LEU A 46 -5.69 -7.80 -1.69
C LEU A 46 -5.25 -6.93 -0.50
N THR A 47 -5.17 -5.61 -0.70
CA THR A 47 -4.82 -4.68 0.38
C THR A 47 -5.94 -4.59 1.42
N LEU A 48 -7.21 -4.55 1.01
CA LEU A 48 -8.35 -4.60 1.93
C LEU A 48 -8.39 -5.92 2.71
N ARG A 49 -8.15 -7.06 2.07
CA ARG A 49 -8.05 -8.36 2.77
C ARG A 49 -6.94 -8.36 3.82
N LEU A 50 -5.79 -7.77 3.52
CA LEU A 50 -4.72 -7.60 4.50
C LEU A 50 -5.20 -6.73 5.68
N VAL A 51 -5.88 -5.61 5.41
CA VAL A 51 -6.44 -4.74 6.46
C VAL A 51 -7.46 -5.48 7.32
N LEU A 52 -8.40 -6.21 6.73
CA LEU A 52 -9.39 -7.02 7.45
C LEU A 52 -8.72 -8.07 8.35
N ALA A 53 -7.77 -8.82 7.79
CA ALA A 53 -7.07 -9.87 8.53
C ALA A 53 -6.18 -9.33 9.67
N THR A 54 -5.72 -8.07 9.60
CA THR A 54 -4.68 -7.57 10.53
C THR A 54 -5.11 -6.43 11.45
N LEU A 55 -6.04 -5.59 11.03
CA LEU A 55 -6.52 -4.43 11.80
C LEU A 55 -7.89 -4.70 12.44
N PHE A 56 -8.61 -5.72 11.97
CA PHE A 56 -9.93 -6.10 12.45
C PHE A 56 -10.00 -7.54 12.99
N ASP A 57 -8.89 -8.28 12.95
CA ASP A 57 -8.83 -9.70 13.33
C ASP A 57 -9.88 -10.57 12.57
N MET A 58 -10.20 -10.19 11.33
CA MET A 58 -11.21 -10.83 10.48
C MET A 58 -10.58 -11.79 9.47
N GLU A 59 -9.68 -12.66 9.90
CA GLU A 59 -8.88 -13.52 9.01
C GLU A 59 -9.74 -14.50 8.18
N GLU A 60 -10.68 -15.20 8.83
CA GLU A 60 -11.60 -16.13 8.17
C GLU A 60 -12.53 -15.40 7.19
N HIS A 61 -13.04 -14.24 7.58
CA HIS A 61 -13.87 -13.42 6.71
C HIS A 61 -13.05 -12.90 5.51
N ALA A 62 -11.82 -12.42 5.74
CA ALA A 62 -10.92 -11.99 4.68
C ALA A 62 -10.53 -13.13 3.72
N LEU A 63 -10.56 -14.39 4.18
CA LEU A 63 -10.33 -15.59 3.37
C LEU A 63 -11.56 -16.02 2.55
N GLY A 64 -12.76 -15.71 3.04
CA GLY A 64 -14.05 -16.16 2.49
C GLY A 64 -14.82 -15.12 1.68
N ILE A 65 -14.63 -13.83 1.95
CA ILE A 65 -15.35 -12.75 1.27
C ILE A 65 -15.05 -12.73 -0.23
N HIS A 66 -16.06 -12.47 -1.06
CA HIS A 66 -15.90 -12.27 -2.50
C HIS A 66 -15.18 -10.95 -2.80
N ASP A 67 -14.55 -10.83 -3.97
CA ASP A 67 -13.81 -9.60 -4.32
C ASP A 67 -14.73 -8.40 -4.60
N PHE A 68 -15.96 -8.64 -5.02
CA PHE A 68 -16.90 -7.60 -5.44
C PHE A 68 -17.23 -6.56 -4.33
N PRO A 69 -17.62 -6.95 -3.09
CA PRO A 69 -17.79 -5.99 -2.00
C PRO A 69 -16.53 -5.17 -1.69
N LEU A 70 -15.35 -5.79 -1.76
CA LEU A 70 -14.08 -5.09 -1.52
C LEU A 70 -13.79 -4.06 -2.61
N MET A 71 -14.11 -4.38 -3.86
CA MET A 71 -14.01 -3.46 -4.98
C MET A 71 -14.97 -2.27 -4.83
N GLN A 72 -16.24 -2.54 -4.47
CA GLN A 72 -17.21 -1.47 -4.23
C GLN A 72 -16.77 -0.52 -3.11
N LEU A 73 -16.24 -1.07 -2.02
CA LEU A 73 -15.68 -0.25 -0.94
C LEU A 73 -14.47 0.58 -1.41
N ALA A 74 -13.55 -0.03 -2.16
CA ALA A 74 -12.39 0.67 -2.70
C ALA A 74 -12.78 1.84 -3.63
N ASP A 75 -13.77 1.61 -4.49
CA ASP A 75 -14.29 2.63 -5.39
C ASP A 75 -15.00 3.75 -4.63
N ALA A 76 -15.89 3.43 -3.68
CA ALA A 76 -16.59 4.41 -2.86
C ALA A 76 -15.62 5.29 -2.05
N ILE A 77 -14.56 4.69 -1.48
CA ILE A 77 -13.50 5.43 -0.78
C ILE A 77 -12.78 6.37 -1.75
N ASN A 78 -12.37 5.88 -2.91
CA ASN A 78 -11.62 6.68 -3.88
C ASN A 78 -12.47 7.82 -4.45
N GLU A 79 -13.74 7.60 -4.78
CA GLU A 79 -14.67 8.63 -5.23
C GLU A 79 -14.89 9.72 -4.19
N THR A 80 -15.07 9.31 -2.93
CA THR A 80 -15.19 10.23 -1.79
C THR A 80 -13.93 11.07 -1.63
N TRP A 81 -12.75 10.44 -1.72
CA TRP A 81 -11.46 11.13 -1.64
C TRP A 81 -11.21 12.10 -2.80
N VAL A 82 -11.57 11.74 -4.03
CA VAL A 82 -11.46 12.63 -5.19
C VAL A 82 -12.40 13.82 -5.04
N SER A 83 -13.62 13.58 -4.55
CA SER A 83 -14.63 14.62 -4.35
C SER A 83 -14.24 15.61 -3.25
N SER A 84 -13.62 15.15 -2.16
CA SER A 84 -13.20 16.01 -1.05
C SER A 84 -12.14 17.07 -1.42
N LYS A 85 -11.46 16.88 -2.56
CA LYS A 85 -10.49 17.86 -3.09
C LYS A 85 -11.14 19.00 -3.86
N LYS A 86 -12.43 18.90 -4.18
CA LYS A 86 -13.17 19.93 -4.90
C LYS A 86 -13.78 20.91 -3.88
N PRO A 87 -13.54 22.23 -3.98
CA PRO A 87 -14.11 23.21 -3.06
C PRO A 87 -15.64 23.11 -2.99
N GLY A 88 -16.20 23.12 -1.77
CA GLY A 88 -17.66 23.15 -1.54
C GLY A 88 -18.42 21.84 -1.81
N LYS A 89 -17.72 20.71 -2.03
CA LYS A 89 -18.35 19.40 -2.34
C LYS A 89 -17.91 18.27 -1.40
N VAL A 90 -17.54 18.58 -0.17
CA VAL A 90 -17.29 17.54 0.83
C VAL A 90 -18.65 17.04 1.30
N LEU A 91 -19.08 15.90 0.76
CA LEU A 91 -20.27 15.20 1.23
C LEU A 91 -20.00 14.67 2.64
N PRO A 92 -20.81 15.03 3.65
CA PRO A 92 -20.74 14.43 4.98
C PRO A 92 -20.88 12.91 4.90
N PHE A 93 -20.30 12.19 5.86
CA PHE A 93 -20.36 10.73 5.86
C PHE A 93 -21.82 10.24 5.95
N GLU A 94 -22.61 10.92 6.77
CA GLU A 94 -24.02 10.68 7.04
C GLU A 94 -24.90 10.75 5.78
N GLU A 95 -24.46 11.50 4.77
CA GLU A 95 -25.16 11.67 3.49
C GLU A 95 -24.56 10.80 2.37
N ASN A 96 -23.47 10.08 2.64
CA ASN A 96 -22.77 9.27 1.66
C ASN A 96 -23.26 7.81 1.66
N GLN A 97 -24.44 7.59 1.08
CA GLN A 97 -25.09 6.27 1.08
C GLN A 97 -24.23 5.19 0.42
N CYS A 98 -23.57 5.48 -0.72
CA CYS A 98 -22.72 4.49 -1.41
C CYS A 98 -21.57 3.98 -0.53
N LEU A 99 -20.93 4.87 0.23
CA LEU A 99 -19.87 4.49 1.16
C LEU A 99 -20.42 3.73 2.37
N GLN A 100 -21.58 4.13 2.89
CA GLN A 100 -22.26 3.44 3.99
C GLN A 100 -22.67 2.02 3.60
N ASP A 101 -23.31 1.84 2.44
CA ASP A 101 -23.74 0.54 1.92
C ASP A 101 -22.54 -0.39 1.72
N SER A 102 -21.47 0.12 1.10
CA SER A 102 -20.24 -0.65 0.87
C SER A 102 -19.54 -1.06 2.17
N LEU A 103 -19.64 -0.24 3.23
CA LEU A 103 -19.13 -0.60 4.55
C LEU A 103 -20.02 -1.62 5.25
N HIS A 104 -21.35 -1.44 5.17
CA HIS A 104 -22.31 -2.32 5.83
C HIS A 104 -22.25 -3.75 5.28
N GLU A 105 -21.99 -3.92 3.98
CA GLU A 105 -21.78 -5.22 3.35
C GLU A 105 -20.61 -6.02 3.97
N ILE A 106 -19.58 -5.33 4.47
CA ILE A 106 -18.39 -5.94 5.08
C ILE A 106 -18.51 -5.97 6.61
N PHE A 107 -19.21 -5.00 7.20
CA PHE A 107 -19.35 -4.79 8.64
C PHE A 107 -20.83 -4.62 9.04
N PRO A 108 -21.65 -5.68 8.91
CA PRO A 108 -23.11 -5.57 9.10
C PRO A 108 -23.49 -5.21 10.54
N ASP A 109 -22.70 -5.63 11.52
CA ASP A 109 -23.02 -5.48 12.95
C ASP A 109 -22.44 -4.20 13.58
N ILE A 110 -21.79 -3.33 12.80
CA ILE A 110 -21.16 -2.11 13.30
C ILE A 110 -22.07 -0.91 13.08
N ASP A 111 -22.32 -0.14 14.15
CA ASP A 111 -22.92 1.19 14.04
C ASP A 111 -21.94 2.16 13.35
N LEU A 112 -22.15 2.35 12.04
CA LEU A 112 -21.34 3.24 11.21
C LEU A 112 -21.46 4.72 11.60
N MET A 113 -22.56 5.11 12.24
CA MET A 113 -22.82 6.49 12.64
C MET A 113 -22.08 6.87 13.92
N ASN A 114 -21.56 5.89 14.66
CA ASN A 114 -20.66 6.14 15.77
C ASN A 114 -19.24 6.47 15.24
N PRO A 115 -18.78 7.73 15.31
CA PRO A 115 -17.51 8.11 14.68
C PRO A 115 -16.29 7.44 15.29
N LYS A 116 -16.37 6.95 16.53
CA LYS A 116 -15.25 6.26 17.21
C LYS A 116 -15.14 4.80 16.76
N MET A 117 -16.27 4.16 16.48
CA MET A 117 -16.34 2.74 16.09
C MET A 117 -16.36 2.56 14.57
N ASN A 118 -16.49 3.64 13.80
CA ASN A 118 -16.53 3.58 12.35
C ASN A 118 -15.26 2.89 11.77
N PRO A 119 -15.41 1.82 10.97
CA PRO A 119 -14.28 1.07 10.40
C PRO A 119 -13.34 1.92 9.55
N LEU A 120 -13.82 3.04 8.97
CA LEU A 120 -12.99 3.96 8.18
C LEU A 120 -11.79 4.51 8.95
N ASN A 121 -11.86 4.60 10.28
CA ASN A 121 -10.74 5.01 11.14
C ASN A 121 -9.51 4.12 10.97
N MET A 122 -9.71 2.84 10.64
CA MET A 122 -8.63 1.88 10.40
C MET A 122 -8.45 1.55 8.92
N ILE A 123 -9.54 1.51 8.14
CA ILE A 123 -9.49 1.26 6.70
C ILE A 123 -8.74 2.37 5.99
N LEU A 124 -9.10 3.65 6.17
CA LEU A 124 -8.44 4.74 5.43
C LEU A 124 -6.92 4.78 5.64
N PRO A 125 -6.37 4.76 6.87
CA PRO A 125 -4.92 4.76 7.04
C PRO A 125 -4.26 3.43 6.60
N GLY A 126 -4.94 2.28 6.73
CA GLY A 126 -4.38 0.97 6.38
C GLY A 126 -4.45 0.62 4.89
N PHE A 127 -5.49 1.06 4.18
CA PHE A 127 -5.78 0.73 2.79
C PHE A 127 -5.30 1.82 1.83
N GLU A 128 -5.83 3.05 1.92
CA GLU A 128 -5.60 4.11 0.92
C GLU A 128 -4.13 4.45 0.75
N THR A 129 -3.38 4.43 1.85
CA THR A 129 -1.95 4.71 1.83
C THR A 129 -1.14 3.51 1.30
N MET A 130 -1.56 2.28 1.58
CA MET A 130 -0.79 1.08 1.27
C MET A 130 -0.97 0.60 -0.17
N TRP A 131 -2.20 0.58 -0.70
CA TRP A 131 -2.47 -0.03 -2.00
C TRP A 131 -1.71 0.68 -3.13
N ARG A 132 -1.55 2.01 -3.03
CA ARG A 132 -0.86 2.83 -4.04
C ARG A 132 0.63 2.53 -4.12
N VAL A 133 1.30 2.37 -2.98
CA VAL A 133 2.73 2.01 -2.95
C VAL A 133 2.94 0.56 -3.36
N VAL A 134 2.04 -0.36 -2.98
CA VAL A 134 2.04 -1.76 -3.46
C VAL A 134 1.91 -1.81 -4.98
N PHE A 135 0.94 -1.08 -5.55
CA PHE A 135 0.75 -0.97 -6.99
C PHE A 135 1.98 -0.45 -7.71
N ARG A 136 2.56 0.67 -7.24
CA ARG A 136 3.75 1.27 -7.83
C ARG A 136 4.96 0.35 -7.74
N MET A 137 5.21 -0.25 -6.58
CA MET A 137 6.33 -1.15 -6.36
C MET A 137 6.20 -2.43 -7.20
N PHE A 138 5.00 -2.99 -7.31
CA PHE A 138 4.75 -4.15 -8.16
C PHE A 138 5.09 -3.87 -9.63
N ILE A 139 4.69 -2.71 -10.17
CA ILE A 139 5.08 -2.28 -11.52
C ILE A 139 6.59 -2.06 -11.62
N GLU A 140 7.19 -1.45 -10.60
CA GLU A 140 8.61 -1.12 -10.58
C GLU A 140 9.50 -2.37 -10.67
N ILE A 141 9.15 -3.39 -9.88
CA ILE A 141 9.87 -4.66 -9.83
C ILE A 141 9.47 -5.60 -10.97
N GLY A 142 8.18 -5.71 -11.28
CA GLY A 142 7.70 -6.69 -12.26
C GLY A 142 7.94 -6.30 -13.71
N PHE A 143 7.92 -5.00 -14.02
CA PHE A 143 7.71 -4.56 -15.41
C PHE A 143 8.56 -3.36 -15.85
N THR A 144 9.39 -2.79 -14.99
CA THR A 144 10.25 -1.65 -15.35
C THR A 144 11.69 -1.85 -14.89
N SER A 145 12.12 -1.24 -13.78
CA SER A 145 13.51 -1.33 -13.29
C SER A 145 13.90 -2.76 -12.92
N GLY A 146 12.97 -3.57 -12.41
CA GLY A 146 13.23 -4.96 -12.10
C GLY A 146 13.38 -5.88 -13.32
N GLN A 147 12.99 -5.48 -14.53
CA GLN A 147 13.33 -6.23 -15.75
C GLN A 147 14.84 -6.25 -16.02
N ARG A 148 15.53 -5.17 -15.63
CA ARG A 148 17.00 -5.06 -15.67
C ARG A 148 17.66 -5.63 -14.43
N ASN A 149 16.88 -5.97 -13.40
CA ASN A 149 17.34 -6.47 -12.12
C ASN A 149 16.43 -7.62 -11.64
N PRO A 150 16.40 -8.75 -12.36
CA PRO A 150 15.45 -9.84 -12.09
C PRO A 150 15.57 -10.41 -10.67
N GLN A 151 16.75 -10.34 -10.06
CA GLN A 151 16.99 -10.78 -8.69
C GLN A 151 16.09 -10.09 -7.65
N TRP A 152 15.59 -8.88 -7.93
CA TRP A 152 14.68 -8.18 -7.01
C TRP A 152 13.35 -8.91 -6.84
N LYS A 153 12.87 -9.55 -7.91
CA LYS A 153 11.68 -10.41 -7.86
C LYS A 153 11.93 -11.59 -6.92
N ASP A 154 13.07 -12.26 -7.06
CA ASP A 154 13.43 -13.42 -6.25
C ASP A 154 13.55 -13.08 -4.76
N ILE A 155 14.14 -11.92 -4.43
CA ILE A 155 14.25 -11.42 -3.06
C ILE A 155 12.85 -11.24 -2.42
N LEU A 156 11.92 -10.60 -3.13
CA LEU A 156 10.57 -10.36 -2.62
C LEU A 156 9.74 -11.64 -2.55
N THR A 157 9.86 -12.52 -3.53
CA THR A 157 9.19 -13.83 -3.51
C THR A 157 9.73 -14.72 -2.40
N ALA A 158 11.04 -14.73 -2.15
CA ALA A 158 11.64 -15.44 -1.02
C ALA A 158 11.13 -14.89 0.32
N PHE A 159 11.05 -13.56 0.46
CA PHE A 159 10.44 -12.93 1.63
C PHE A 159 8.98 -13.33 1.83
N ALA A 160 8.16 -13.26 0.78
CA ALA A 160 6.75 -13.60 0.85
C ALA A 160 6.52 -15.07 1.25
N ARG A 161 7.39 -16.01 0.86
CA ARG A 161 7.29 -17.42 1.28
C ARG A 161 7.50 -17.62 2.79
N LYS A 162 8.30 -16.78 3.44
CA LYS A 162 8.60 -16.84 4.87
C LYS A 162 8.65 -15.41 5.45
N PRO A 163 7.49 -14.76 5.67
CA PRO A 163 7.38 -13.35 6.00
C PRO A 163 7.78 -13.06 7.46
N THR A 164 9.07 -13.19 7.74
CA THR A 164 9.67 -12.95 9.05
C THR A 164 10.55 -11.70 8.99
N ARG A 165 10.78 -11.06 10.15
CA ARG A 165 11.69 -9.91 10.23
C ARG A 165 13.10 -10.27 9.76
N ALA A 166 13.60 -11.45 10.14
CA ALA A 166 14.90 -11.95 9.71
C ALA A 166 14.99 -12.04 8.18
N GLN A 167 13.99 -12.66 7.53
CA GLN A 167 13.94 -12.75 6.07
C GLN A 167 13.79 -11.38 5.40
N PHE A 168 13.07 -10.45 6.01
CA PHE A 168 12.84 -9.10 5.47
C PHE A 168 14.14 -8.28 5.35
N ILE A 169 15.03 -8.42 6.33
CA ILE A 169 16.31 -7.69 6.40
C ILE A 169 17.49 -8.48 5.83
N ALA A 170 17.30 -9.76 5.50
CA ALA A 170 18.36 -10.63 5.02
C ALA A 170 19.01 -10.09 3.73
N LYS A 171 20.34 -10.13 3.69
CA LYS A 171 21.19 -9.71 2.56
C LYS A 171 22.12 -10.84 2.10
N GLU A 172 21.76 -12.08 2.41
CA GLU A 172 22.51 -13.30 2.07
C GLU A 172 22.31 -13.62 0.58
N ASN A 173 22.70 -12.68 -0.28
CA ASN A 173 22.72 -12.80 -1.73
C ASN A 173 23.89 -11.98 -2.30
N ASP A 174 24.29 -12.29 -3.53
CA ASP A 174 25.45 -11.68 -4.19
C ASP A 174 25.32 -10.16 -4.38
N PHE A 175 24.09 -9.63 -4.32
CA PHE A 175 23.78 -8.22 -4.54
C PHE A 175 23.72 -7.39 -3.26
N GLN A 176 23.76 -8.03 -2.08
CA GLN A 176 23.64 -7.39 -0.76
C GLN A 176 22.39 -6.50 -0.61
N ILE A 177 21.30 -6.83 -1.33
CA ILE A 177 20.02 -6.13 -1.28
C ILE A 177 19.02 -6.97 -0.49
N SER A 178 18.25 -6.34 0.41
CA SER A 178 17.17 -6.98 1.16
C SER A 178 15.78 -6.59 0.63
N ALA A 179 14.75 -7.33 1.03
CA ALA A 179 13.36 -6.94 0.77
C ALA A 179 13.03 -5.57 1.42
N GLU A 180 13.59 -5.31 2.60
CA GLU A 180 13.52 -3.99 3.24
C GLU A 180 14.06 -2.87 2.35
N TYR A 181 15.20 -3.06 1.69
CA TYR A 181 15.79 -2.04 0.82
C TYR A 181 14.91 -1.74 -0.39
N LEU A 182 14.29 -2.77 -0.97
CA LEU A 182 13.33 -2.61 -2.06
C LEU A 182 12.10 -1.83 -1.60
N VAL A 183 11.54 -2.17 -0.44
CA VAL A 183 10.37 -1.47 0.11
C VAL A 183 10.70 -0.02 0.50
N LYS A 184 11.87 0.23 1.11
CA LYS A 184 12.30 1.60 1.45
C LYS A 184 12.50 2.46 0.21
N GLU A 185 13.05 1.89 -0.86
CA GLU A 185 13.18 2.61 -2.13
C GLU A 185 11.83 2.91 -2.78
N ALA A 186 10.87 1.99 -2.72
CA ALA A 186 9.51 2.22 -3.17
C ALA A 186 8.82 3.33 -2.36
N LEU A 187 8.96 3.32 -1.03
CA LEU A 187 8.40 4.34 -0.15
C LEU A 187 9.03 5.72 -0.34
N ARG A 188 10.31 5.77 -0.76
CA ARG A 188 10.99 7.02 -1.12
C ARG A 188 10.48 7.59 -2.44
N LEU A 189 10.37 6.76 -3.49
CA LEU A 189 9.93 7.22 -4.81
C LEU A 189 8.42 7.45 -4.89
N TYR A 190 7.65 6.69 -4.14
CA TYR A 190 6.18 6.69 -4.16
C TYR A 190 5.62 6.82 -2.74
N PRO A 191 5.93 7.91 -2.01
CA PRO A 191 5.46 8.07 -0.65
C PRO A 191 3.93 8.12 -0.63
N PRO A 192 3.27 7.28 0.20
CA PRO A 192 1.81 7.29 0.30
C PRO A 192 1.21 8.65 0.65
N THR A 193 1.94 9.40 1.48
CA THR A 193 1.57 10.75 1.90
C THR A 193 2.61 11.74 1.40
N ARG A 194 2.25 12.50 0.34
CA ARG A 194 3.15 13.49 -0.27
C ARG A 194 3.31 14.77 0.55
N ARG A 195 2.29 15.12 1.35
CA ARG A 195 2.26 16.33 2.17
C ARG A 195 1.77 16.00 3.56
N ILE A 196 2.49 16.49 4.57
CA ILE A 196 2.08 16.35 5.97
C ILE A 196 1.77 17.74 6.52
N HIS A 197 0.50 17.95 6.84
CA HIS A 197 0.02 19.21 7.38
C HIS A 197 0.16 19.23 8.91
N ARG A 198 0.57 20.38 9.44
CA ARG A 198 0.68 20.65 10.88
C ARG A 198 0.17 22.06 11.17
N ALA A 199 -0.58 22.18 12.27
CA ALA A 199 -0.98 23.46 12.83
C ALA A 199 -0.09 23.75 14.04
N PHE A 200 0.45 24.96 14.10
CA PHE A 200 1.30 25.42 15.20
C PHE A 200 0.61 26.59 15.89
N GLN A 201 0.60 26.53 17.22
CA GLN A 201 0.14 27.60 18.08
C GLN A 201 1.29 27.93 19.02
N THR A 202 1.87 29.13 18.89
CA THR A 202 2.87 29.63 19.83
C THR A 202 2.18 30.23 21.04
N ASP A 203 2.80 30.14 22.22
CA ASP A 203 2.18 30.43 23.52
C ASP A 203 1.54 31.83 23.66
N ASN A 204 1.84 32.76 22.75
CA ASN A 204 1.32 34.13 22.75
C ASN A 204 0.40 34.47 21.56
N SER A 205 0.00 33.50 20.72
CA SER A 205 -0.85 33.77 19.54
C SER A 205 -2.16 32.98 19.56
N ILE A 206 -3.29 33.68 19.41
CA ILE A 206 -4.61 33.06 19.18
C ILE A 206 -4.69 32.43 17.77
N ARG A 207 -3.90 32.95 16.82
CA ARG A 207 -3.90 32.46 15.42
C ARG A 207 -3.01 31.24 15.26
N ARG A 208 -3.60 30.15 14.73
CA ARG A 208 -2.85 28.95 14.30
C ARG A 208 -2.16 29.22 12.96
N ARG A 209 -0.88 28.83 12.86
CA ARG A 209 -0.15 28.80 11.59
C ARG A 209 -0.17 27.38 11.03
N TYR A 210 -0.44 27.26 9.74
CA TYR A 210 -0.52 25.97 9.06
C TYR A 210 0.67 25.83 8.11
N PHE A 211 1.41 24.73 8.25
CA PHE A 211 2.50 24.38 7.36
C PHE A 211 2.28 22.98 6.80
N ALA A 212 2.80 22.74 5.59
CA ALA A 212 2.79 21.45 4.94
C ALA A 212 4.23 21.05 4.59
N ALA A 213 4.73 19.98 5.20
CA ALA A 213 6.02 19.41 4.81
C ALA A 213 5.89 18.73 3.45
N ASP A 214 6.82 19.02 2.53
CA ASP A 214 6.89 18.41 1.20
C ASP A 214 7.65 17.08 1.22
N ILE A 215 6.96 16.00 1.58
CA ILE A 215 7.58 14.69 1.74
C ILE A 215 8.16 14.18 0.41
N GLU A 216 7.36 14.27 -0.65
CA GLU A 216 7.79 13.85 -1.99
C GLU A 216 8.94 14.73 -2.49
N GLY A 217 8.87 16.06 -2.29
CA GLY A 217 9.97 16.97 -2.59
C GLY A 217 11.27 16.58 -1.88
N CYS A 218 11.21 16.35 -0.56
CA CYS A 218 12.38 15.89 0.21
C CYS A 218 12.94 14.55 -0.28
N HIS A 219 12.08 13.63 -0.73
CA HIS A 219 12.50 12.28 -1.16
C HIS A 219 13.07 12.26 -2.57
N LEU A 220 12.72 13.24 -3.42
CA LEU A 220 13.14 13.33 -4.81
C LEU A 220 14.20 14.42 -5.06
N ASP A 221 14.60 15.16 -4.03
CA ASP A 221 15.58 16.23 -4.11
C ASP A 221 16.96 15.69 -4.57
N LYS A 222 17.47 16.20 -5.69
CA LYS A 222 18.74 15.77 -6.29
C LYS A 222 19.97 16.24 -5.51
N VAL A 223 19.87 17.28 -4.69
CA VAL A 223 20.94 17.71 -3.79
C VAL A 223 21.10 16.72 -2.65
N ILE A 224 20.00 16.16 -2.14
CA ILE A 224 20.00 15.18 -1.04
C ILE A 224 20.29 13.76 -1.56
N TRP A 225 19.59 13.35 -2.61
CA TRP A 225 19.59 11.96 -3.11
C TRP A 225 20.51 11.72 -4.30
N GLY A 226 21.16 12.77 -4.80
CA GLY A 226 22.06 12.72 -5.94
C GLY A 226 21.35 12.82 -7.29
N SER A 227 22.13 12.77 -8.37
CA SER A 227 21.63 12.87 -9.74
C SER A 227 20.67 11.75 -10.14
N ASP A 228 20.73 10.61 -9.44
CA ASP A 228 19.89 9.44 -9.63
C ASP A 228 18.63 9.43 -8.74
N ALA A 229 18.26 10.55 -8.08
CA ALA A 229 17.13 10.64 -7.15
C ALA A 229 15.80 10.10 -7.70
N LEU A 230 15.58 10.18 -9.01
CA LEU A 230 14.35 9.71 -9.66
C LEU A 230 14.42 8.24 -10.13
N ARG A 231 15.55 7.55 -9.91
CA ARG A 231 15.73 6.13 -10.26
C ARG A 231 15.47 5.24 -9.06
N PHE A 232 14.85 4.09 -9.31
CA PHE A 232 14.71 3.04 -8.32
C PHE A 232 16.05 2.34 -8.12
N ASN A 233 16.75 2.70 -7.04
CA ASN A 233 18.07 2.20 -6.70
C ASN A 233 18.09 1.73 -5.23
N PRO A 234 17.76 0.46 -4.95
CA PRO A 234 17.73 -0.09 -3.60
C PRO A 234 19.12 -0.19 -2.95
N ALA A 235 20.22 -0.15 -3.73
CA ALA A 235 21.56 -0.23 -3.17
C ALA A 235 21.92 1.02 -2.32
N ARG A 236 21.23 2.16 -2.53
CA ARG A 236 21.47 3.39 -1.75
C ARG A 236 21.28 3.21 -0.24
N TRP A 237 20.43 2.27 0.15
CA TRP A 237 20.14 1.99 1.56
C TRP A 237 21.28 1.29 2.29
N ALA A 238 22.31 0.80 1.57
CA ALA A 238 23.51 0.23 2.16
C ALA A 238 24.28 1.26 3.01
N LYS A 239 24.28 2.53 2.58
CA LYS A 239 24.93 3.63 3.29
C LYS A 239 24.27 4.96 2.94
N LEU A 240 23.51 5.50 3.88
CA LEU A 240 22.89 6.82 3.73
C LEU A 240 23.79 7.92 4.31
N THR A 241 23.63 9.12 3.79
CA THR A 241 24.12 10.33 4.47
C THR A 241 23.11 10.78 5.53
N ILE A 242 23.55 11.60 6.49
CA ILE A 242 22.66 12.17 7.51
C ILE A 242 21.49 12.96 6.89
N PHE A 243 21.73 13.66 5.77
CA PHE A 243 20.68 14.40 5.06
C PHE A 243 19.65 13.46 4.43
N GLN A 244 20.08 12.32 3.89
CA GLN A 244 19.17 11.31 3.33
C GLN A 244 18.33 10.64 4.42
N GLU A 245 18.94 10.33 5.57
CA GLU A 245 18.22 9.80 6.73
C GLU A 245 17.16 10.78 7.24
N MET A 246 17.51 12.07 7.33
CA MET A 246 16.57 13.12 7.75
C MET A 246 15.47 13.37 6.73
N ALA A 247 15.78 13.29 5.43
CA ALA A 247 14.79 13.47 4.36
C ALA A 247 13.81 12.30 4.26
N TYR A 248 14.21 11.09 4.65
CA TYR A 248 13.38 9.90 4.55
C TYR A 248 12.32 9.80 5.66
N MET A 249 11.13 10.30 5.34
CA MET A 249 9.98 10.37 6.26
C MET A 249 8.64 9.87 5.66
N PRO A 250 8.57 8.69 5.01
CA PRO A 250 7.34 8.18 4.41
C PRO A 250 6.23 7.87 5.42
N PHE A 251 6.60 7.75 6.70
CA PHE A 251 5.72 7.50 7.83
C PHE A 251 5.53 8.73 8.74
N GLY A 252 5.91 9.91 8.24
CA GLY A 252 5.89 11.16 8.99
C GLY A 252 7.02 11.30 10.01
N GLY A 253 6.88 12.29 10.88
CA GLY A 253 7.87 12.67 11.88
C GLY A 253 7.22 12.98 13.24
N LYS A 254 8.07 12.97 14.28
CA LYS A 254 7.65 13.23 15.67
C LYS A 254 6.91 14.56 15.81
N PRO A 255 5.93 14.67 16.72
CA PRO A 255 5.48 13.63 17.66
C PRO A 255 4.43 12.66 17.07
N PHE A 256 3.88 12.95 15.89
CA PHE A 256 2.80 12.17 15.27
C PHE A 256 3.34 11.31 14.12
N GLU A 257 4.02 10.21 14.47
CA GLU A 257 4.51 9.21 13.53
C GLU A 257 3.45 8.12 13.27
N CYS A 258 3.49 7.53 12.07
CA CYS A 258 2.61 6.42 11.74
C CYS A 258 2.86 5.22 12.69
N PRO A 259 1.82 4.66 13.34
CA PRO A 259 1.97 3.49 14.23
C PRO A 259 2.49 2.23 13.54
N ALA A 260 2.41 2.16 12.21
CA ALA A 260 2.87 1.07 11.36
C ALA A 260 4.33 1.22 10.87
N LYS A 261 5.02 2.33 11.19
CA LYS A 261 6.33 2.71 10.66
C LYS A 261 7.42 1.63 10.75
N GLN A 262 7.42 0.86 11.83
CA GLN A 262 8.53 -0.05 12.12
C GLN A 262 8.57 -1.23 11.14
N PHE A 263 7.98 -2.36 11.51
CA PHE A 263 8.04 -3.57 10.71
C PHE A 263 6.72 -3.86 10.00
N PHE A 264 5.58 -3.54 10.62
CA PHE A 264 4.27 -3.91 10.07
C PHE A 264 4.04 -3.33 8.67
N GLY A 265 4.12 -1.99 8.51
CA GLY A 265 3.86 -1.34 7.22
C GLY A 265 4.82 -1.82 6.11
N PRO A 266 6.14 -1.72 6.31
CA PRO A 266 7.10 -2.18 5.32
C PRO A 266 6.99 -3.67 4.96
N MET A 267 6.79 -4.55 5.96
CA MET A 267 6.62 -5.98 5.69
C MET A 267 5.31 -6.28 4.96
N ALA A 268 4.22 -5.60 5.29
CA ALA A 268 2.94 -5.77 4.59
C ALA A 268 3.06 -5.41 3.09
N ILE A 269 3.74 -4.31 2.76
CA ILE A 269 4.02 -3.93 1.38
C ILE A 269 4.84 -5.01 0.67
N GLY A 270 5.94 -5.45 1.28
CA GLY A 270 6.80 -6.50 0.71
C GLY A 270 6.07 -7.83 0.53
N LEU A 271 5.15 -8.18 1.46
CA LEU A 271 4.37 -9.41 1.43
C LEU A 271 3.36 -9.38 0.27
N LEU A 272 2.61 -8.28 0.13
CA LEU A 272 1.65 -8.11 -0.97
C LEU A 272 2.36 -8.19 -2.32
N VAL A 273 3.42 -7.39 -2.53
CA VAL A 273 4.16 -7.37 -3.79
C VAL A 273 4.81 -8.72 -4.09
N GLY A 274 5.50 -9.31 -3.11
CA GLY A 274 6.16 -10.61 -3.27
C GLY A 274 5.19 -11.76 -3.54
N SER A 275 4.00 -11.72 -2.93
CA SER A 275 2.94 -12.72 -3.17
C SER A 275 2.38 -12.61 -4.58
N VAL A 276 2.03 -11.41 -5.04
CA VAL A 276 1.53 -11.20 -6.41
C VAL A 276 2.59 -11.60 -7.44
N LEU A 277 3.85 -11.18 -7.26
CA LEU A 277 4.96 -11.56 -8.15
C LEU A 277 5.20 -13.08 -8.18
N SER A 278 5.02 -13.76 -7.05
CA SER A 278 5.20 -15.20 -6.93
C SER A 278 4.10 -15.97 -7.64
N GLU A 279 2.84 -15.58 -7.45
CA GLU A 279 1.69 -16.32 -8.00
C GLU A 279 1.47 -16.01 -9.48
N LEU A 280 1.74 -14.78 -9.93
CA LEU A 280 1.55 -14.36 -11.33
C LEU A 280 2.32 -15.26 -12.32
N GLY A 281 3.53 -15.70 -11.94
CA GLY A 281 4.36 -16.58 -12.78
C GLY A 281 4.55 -16.07 -14.21
N GLY A 282 4.95 -16.96 -15.12
CA GLY A 282 4.86 -16.76 -16.57
C GLY A 282 5.44 -15.45 -17.14
N SER A 283 4.96 -15.10 -18.33
CA SER A 283 5.27 -13.84 -19.02
C SER A 283 4.00 -13.01 -19.17
N TRP A 284 4.04 -11.79 -18.65
CA TRP A 284 2.91 -10.85 -18.67
C TRP A 284 3.34 -9.53 -19.29
N THR A 285 2.40 -8.81 -19.88
CA THR A 285 2.63 -7.47 -20.44
C THR A 285 1.68 -6.47 -19.78
N LEU A 286 2.20 -5.33 -19.33
CA LEU A 286 1.37 -4.24 -18.87
C LEU A 286 0.67 -3.56 -20.06
N LYS A 287 -0.63 -3.35 -19.92
CA LYS A 287 -1.43 -2.53 -20.81
C LYS A 287 -2.11 -1.44 -20.01
N ILE A 288 -2.13 -0.23 -20.55
CA ILE A 288 -2.95 0.85 -20.00
C ILE A 288 -4.40 0.50 -20.33
N GLY A 289 -5.26 0.41 -19.32
CA GLY A 289 -6.68 0.15 -19.53
C GLY A 289 -7.33 1.28 -20.33
N GLY A 290 -8.14 0.93 -21.34
CA GLY A 290 -9.15 1.83 -21.89
C GLY A 290 -10.36 1.90 -20.95
N GLU A 291 -11.29 2.83 -21.20
CA GLU A 291 -12.50 3.04 -20.39
C GLU A 291 -13.36 1.76 -20.19
N GLU A 292 -13.17 0.74 -21.05
CA GLU A 292 -13.92 -0.52 -21.05
C GLU A 292 -13.53 -1.54 -19.97
N VAL A 293 -12.42 -1.36 -19.25
CA VAL A 293 -11.91 -2.34 -18.26
C VAL A 293 -12.26 -1.97 -16.81
N LYS A 294 -13.34 -1.19 -16.61
CA LYS A 294 -13.99 -1.08 -15.31
C LYS A 294 -15.08 -2.14 -15.22
N ARG A 295 -14.76 -3.29 -14.61
CA ARG A 295 -15.76 -4.20 -14.07
C ARG A 295 -15.35 -4.60 -12.67
#